data_AF-A0A8J3VY08-F1
#
_entry.id   AF-A0A8J3VY08-F1
#
_cell.length_a   1.000
_cell.length_b   1.000
_cell.length_c   1.000
_cell.angle_alpha   90.00
_cell.angle_beta   90.00
_cell.angle_gamma   90.00
#
_symmetry.space_group_name_H-M   'P 1'
#
loop_
_entity.id
_entity.type
_entity.pdbx_description
1 polymer ?
#
loop_
_entity_poly.entity_id
_entity_poly.type
_entity_poly.pdbx_seq_one_letter_code
_entity_poly.pdbx_strand_id
1 'polypeptide(L)' 'MDYPNLWAYARDLYRNPAFGGTTDFDHIKRHYYGTHPRINPARIIPAGPLVDWTAPPGREALPPSRQPGGGVR' A
#
# COMPACT_ATOMS: atom_id res chain seq x y z
N MET A 1 14.36 4.06 2.99
CA MET A 1 12.90 4.18 3.07
C MET A 1 12.62 5.58 3.53
N ASP A 2 12.06 6.38 2.64
CA ASP A 2 12.26 7.85 2.70
C ASP A 2 11.20 8.54 3.56
N TYR A 3 10.10 7.83 3.85
CA TYR A 3 9.00 8.31 4.69
C TYR A 3 8.65 7.25 5.74
N PRO A 4 9.38 7.18 6.87
CA PRO A 4 9.27 6.09 7.83
C PRO A 4 7.88 5.97 8.45
N ASN A 5 7.24 7.10 8.80
CA ASN A 5 5.90 7.11 9.41
C ASN A 5 4.80 6.66 8.44
N LEU A 6 4.85 7.12 7.19
CA LEU A 6 3.90 6.73 6.15
C LEU A 6 4.10 5.27 5.73
N TRP A 7 5.35 4.83 5.59
CA TRP A 7 5.66 3.46 5.24
C TRP A 7 5.24 2.46 6.33
N ALA A 8 5.45 2.83 7.60
CA ALA A 8 4.97 2.07 8.73
C ALA A 8 3.43 1.97 8.72
N TYR A 9 2.73 3.08 8.45
CA TYR A 9 1.27 3.11 8.38
C TYR A 9 0.72 2.29 7.20
N ALA A 10 1.33 2.39 6.03
CA ALA A 10 0.93 1.63 4.85
C ALA A 10 1.07 0.11 5.07
N ARG A 11 2.17 -0.34 5.69
CA ARG A 11 2.36 -1.75 6.04
C ARG A 11 1.40 -2.23 7.12
N ASP A 12 1.09 -1.38 8.10
CA ASP A 12 0.09 -1.69 9.13
C ASP A 12 -1.29 -1.96 8.51
N LEU A 13 -1.73 -1.11 7.57
CA LEU A 13 -2.93 -1.35 6.77
C LEU A 13 -2.80 -2.64 5.93
N TYR A 14 -1.68 -2.83 5.23
CA TYR A 14 -1.47 -3.99 4.36
C TYR A 14 -1.54 -5.32 5.12
N ARG A 15 -1.12 -5.37 6.39
CA ARG A 15 -1.24 -6.58 7.25
C ARG A 15 -2.68 -6.98 7.54
N ASN A 16 -3.64 -6.04 7.47
CA ASN A 16 -5.04 -6.38 7.60
C ASN A 16 -5.51 -7.17 6.36
N PRO A 17 -6.06 -8.39 6.51
CA PRO A 17 -6.50 -9.22 5.39
C PRO A 17 -7.45 -8.54 4.42
N ALA A 18 -8.26 -7.58 4.88
CA ALA A 18 -9.18 -6.82 4.03
C ALA A 18 -8.46 -5.91 3.01
N PHE A 19 -7.23 -5.50 3.31
CA PHE A 19 -6.40 -4.64 2.46
C PHE A 19 -5.35 -5.45 1.71
N GLY A 20 -4.49 -6.18 2.44
CA GLY A 20 -3.41 -6.97 1.81
C GLY A 20 -3.93 -8.08 0.93
N GLY A 21 -4.97 -8.80 1.39
CA GLY A 21 -5.60 -9.91 0.65
C GLY A 21 -6.35 -9.47 -0.60
N THR A 22 -6.56 -8.17 -0.80
CA THR A 22 -7.28 -7.60 -1.96
C THR A 22 -6.37 -6.76 -2.87
N THR A 23 -5.06 -6.70 -2.58
CA THR A 23 -4.09 -5.90 -3.33
C THR A 23 -3.26 -6.77 -4.26
N ASP A 24 -3.50 -6.69 -5.57
CA ASP A 24 -2.70 -7.35 -6.61
C ASP A 24 -1.79 -6.33 -7.32
N PHE A 25 -0.52 -6.27 -6.89
CA PHE A 25 0.48 -5.35 -7.48
C PHE A 25 0.78 -5.66 -8.95
N ASP A 26 0.67 -6.92 -9.35
CA ASP A 26 1.00 -7.37 -10.69
C ASP A 26 -0.08 -6.92 -11.68
N HIS A 27 -1.35 -7.06 -11.30
CA HIS A 27 -2.48 -6.51 -12.04
C HIS A 27 -2.46 -4.98 -12.08
N ILE A 28 -2.19 -4.31 -10.95
CA ILE A 28 -2.04 -2.84 -10.89
C ILE A 28 -0.99 -2.37 -11.91
N LYS A 29 0.20 -2.97 -11.91
CA LYS A 29 1.27 -2.60 -12.83
C LYS A 29 0.89 -2.85 -14.29
N ARG A 30 0.33 -4.02 -14.61
CA ARG A 30 -0.13 -4.34 -15.98
C ARG A 30 -1.17 -3.35 -16.48
N HIS A 31 -2.11 -2.96 -15.63
CA HIS A 31 -3.13 -1.98 -15.99
C HIS A 31 -2.47 -0.63 -16.30
N TYR A 32 -1.75 -0.03 -15.35
CA TYR A 32 -1.21 1.31 -15.54
C TYR A 32 -0.19 1.41 -16.67
N TYR A 33 0.76 0.49 -16.75
CA TYR A 33 1.80 0.53 -17.78
C TYR A 33 1.34 0.01 -19.14
N GLY A 34 0.29 -0.82 -19.19
CA GLY A 34 -0.17 -1.47 -20.43
C GLY A 34 -1.31 -0.75 -21.16
N THR A 35 -2.21 -0.06 -20.44
CA THR A 35 -3.42 0.54 -21.03
C THR A 35 -3.29 2.02 -21.41
N HIS A 36 -2.20 2.69 -21.00
CA HIS A 36 -1.97 4.12 -21.24
C HIS A 36 -0.90 4.39 -22.32
N PRO A 37 -1.16 4.12 -23.61
CA PRO A 37 -0.17 4.24 -24.67
C PRO A 37 0.27 5.68 -24.94
N ARG A 38 -0.51 6.68 -24.52
CA ARG A 38 -0.11 8.10 -24.59
C ARG A 38 1.00 8.45 -23.59
N ILE A 39 1.08 7.73 -22.47
CA ILE A 39 2.06 7.96 -21.39
C ILE A 39 3.22 6.97 -21.53
N ASN A 40 2.93 5.70 -21.81
CA ASN A 40 3.92 4.64 -22.01
C ASN A 40 3.72 3.95 -23.37
N PRO A 41 4.17 4.55 -24.47
CA PRO A 41 3.98 3.98 -25.81
C PRO A 41 4.59 2.59 -25.97
N ALA A 42 5.72 2.32 -25.31
CA ALA A 42 6.42 1.05 -25.36
C ALA A 42 5.73 -0.06 -24.54
N ARG A 43 4.75 0.29 -23.67
CA ARG A 43 4.03 -0.63 -22.78
C ARG A 43 4.93 -1.50 -21.90
N ILE A 44 6.15 -1.02 -21.63
CA ILE A 44 7.10 -1.71 -20.76
C ILE A 44 6.57 -1.66 -19.33
N ILE A 45 6.48 -2.82 -18.69
CA ILE A 45 6.12 -2.95 -17.28
C ILE A 45 7.42 -3.09 -16.49
N PRO A 46 7.75 -2.16 -15.57
CA PRO A 46 8.98 -2.25 -14.80
C PRO A 46 8.95 -3.46 -13.86
N ALA A 47 10.10 -4.09 -13.63
CA ALA A 47 10.21 -5.22 -12.70
C ALA A 47 10.07 -4.78 -11.23
N GLY A 48 10.64 -3.62 -10.87
CA GLY A 48 10.54 -3.06 -9.53
C GLY A 48 9.16 -2.45 -9.18
N PRO A 49 9.04 -1.81 -8.00
CA PRO A 49 10.07 -1.72 -6.96
C PRO A 49 10.20 -3.04 -6.17
N LEU A 50 11.40 -3.35 -5.67
CA LEU A 50 11.62 -4.48 -4.76
C LEU A 50 11.38 -4.01 -3.33
N VAL A 51 10.18 -4.30 -2.80
CA VAL A 51 9.76 -3.85 -1.47
C VAL A 51 9.11 -5.00 -0.72
N ASP A 52 9.51 -5.17 0.55
CA ASP A 52 8.86 -6.11 1.45
C ASP A 52 7.71 -5.42 2.21
N TRP A 53 6.48 -5.72 1.78
CA TRP A 53 5.25 -5.25 2.43
C TRP A 53 4.93 -6.01 3.73
N THR A 54 5.56 -7.15 3.97
CA THR A 54 5.29 -8.05 5.10
C THR A 54 6.20 -7.80 6.31
N ALA A 55 7.27 -7.03 6.13
CA ALA A 55 8.14 -6.60 7.22
C ALA A 55 7.35 -5.89 8.34
N PRO A 56 7.69 -6.09 9.63
CA PRO A 56 6.98 -5.48 10.75
C PRO A 56 6.84 -3.94 10.62
N PRO A 57 5.61 -3.39 10.76
CA PRO A 57 5.36 -1.96 10.59
C PRO A 57 5.96 -1.12 11.71
N GLY A 58 6.13 -1.67 12.93
CA GLY A 58 6.72 -0.96 14.07
C GLY A 58 5.79 0.10 14.65
N ARG A 59 4.47 -0.13 14.59
CA ARG A 59 3.41 0.79 15.04
C ARG A 59 2.56 0.23 16.18
N GLU A 60 2.89 -0.97 16.65
CA GLU A 60 2.12 -1.72 17.64
C GLU A 60 2.02 -1.00 18.99
N ALA A 61 3.01 -0.16 19.33
CA ALA A 61 3.02 0.63 20.56
C ALA A 61 2.25 1.96 20.47
N LEU A 62 1.76 2.34 19.28
CA LEU A 62 1.00 3.58 19.11
C LEU A 62 -0.45 3.40 19.59
N PRO A 63 -1.06 4.44 20.17
CA PRO A 63 -2.47 4.39 20.52
C PRO A 63 -3.32 4.14 19.26
N PRO A 64 -4.46 3.42 19.38
CA PRO A 64 -5.35 3.19 18.25
C PRO A 64 -5.79 4.52 17.64
N SER A 65 -5.98 4.54 16.32
CA SER A 65 -6.54 5.70 15.65
C SER A 65 -7.90 6.03 16.27
N ARG A 66 -8.06 7.27 16.73
CA ARG A 66 -9.31 7.75 17.31
C ARG A 66 -10.37 7.68 16.21
N GLN A 67 -11.29 6.74 16.30
CA GLN A 67 -12.45 6.73 15.40
C GLN A 67 -13.26 8.01 15.65
N PRO A 68 -13.57 8.81 14.61
CA PRO A 68 -14.53 9.88 14.74
C PRO A 68 -15.93 9.24 14.89
N GLY A 69 -16.36 9.00 16.12
CA GLY A 69 -17.69 8.41 16.37
C GLY A 69 -17.99 7.89 17.78
N GLY A 70 -17.06 7.96 18.73
CA GLY A 70 -17.33 7.53 20.11
C GLY A 70 -17.82 8.67 21.01
N GLY A 71 -19.12 8.99 21.00
CA GLY A 71 -19.71 9.84 22.04
C GLY A 71 -21.03 10.53 21.69
N VAL A 72 -22.14 9.80 21.71
CA VAL A 72 -23.41 10.31 22.27
C VAL A 72 -23.98 9.22 23.15
N ARG A 73 -23.70 9.31 24.45
CA ARG A 73 -24.59 8.87 25.52
C ARG A 73 -24.53 9.93 26.59
#